data_AF-A0A0F9SUA9-F1
#
_entry.id   AF-A0A0F9SUA9-F1
#
_cell.length_a   1.000
_cell.length_b   1.000
_cell.length_c   1.000
_cell.angle_alpha   90.00
_cell.angle_beta   90.00
_cell.angle_gamma   90.00
#
_symmetry.space_group_name_H-M   'P 1'
#
loop_
_entity.id
_entity.type
_entity.pdbx_description
1 polymer ?
#
loop_
_entity_poly.entity_id
_entity_poly.type
_entity_poly.pdbx_seq_one_letter_code
_entity_poly.pdbx_strand_id
1 'polypeptide(L)'
;MEKKIIYRIITVIFSSFFIILGITLSIILNPFYSIISGVFLVIELIIERIIIPKIEELDSKKDEDHIAKSLPMTTDIITKILETSHPNKWTYSDSQGVYTYNIDVDLTIRIKEDVRGNWEEFKEDWVIKFPDPKASKIIVNIYYRSSFIKDYLFVLVDGGRYIIAPPNTPTDLRITRFQYNLGRILSCNYLFYRDDNLAEYDYKLRQAGIIIDENL
;
A
#
# COMPACT_ATOMS: atom_id res chain seq x y z
N MET A 1 -10.02 5.20 -25.28
CA MET A 1 -10.62 4.53 -26.46
C MET A 1 -9.97 4.96 -27.78
N GLU A 2 -9.78 6.26 -28.03
CA GLU A 2 -9.20 6.78 -29.28
C GLU A 2 -7.76 6.30 -29.56
N LYS A 3 -6.89 6.27 -28.53
CA LYS A 3 -5.49 5.80 -28.71
C LYS A 3 -5.38 4.32 -29.11
N LYS A 4 -6.30 3.47 -28.65
CA LYS A 4 -6.36 2.04 -28.97
C LYS A 4 -6.73 1.80 -30.43
N ILE A 5 -7.66 2.60 -30.95
CA ILE A 5 -8.09 2.56 -32.35
C ILE A 5 -6.95 3.06 -33.24
N ILE A 6 -6.28 4.15 -32.86
CA ILE A 6 -5.13 4.70 -33.60
C ILE A 6 -3.99 3.70 -33.66
N TYR A 7 -3.63 3.04 -32.55
CA TYR A 7 -2.54 2.06 -32.55
C TYR A 7 -2.87 0.84 -33.42
N ARG A 8 -4.08 0.29 -33.33
CA ARG A 8 -4.51 -0.82 -34.18
C ARG A 8 -4.51 -0.46 -35.67
N ILE A 9 -4.97 0.76 -36.02
CA ILE A 9 -4.95 1.24 -37.40
C ILE A 9 -3.52 1.39 -37.90
N ILE A 10 -2.62 1.97 -37.11
CA ILE A 10 -1.20 2.10 -37.46
C ILE A 10 -0.57 0.73 -37.67
N THR A 11 -0.78 -0.23 -36.76
CA THR A 11 -0.23 -1.59 -36.89
C THR A 11 -0.71 -2.29 -38.15
N VAL A 12 -2.01 -2.20 -38.48
CA VAL A 12 -2.58 -2.83 -39.69
C VAL A 12 -2.05 -2.19 -40.97
N ILE A 13 -1.91 -0.86 -40.99
CA ILE A 13 -1.36 -0.15 -42.16
C ILE A 13 0.12 -0.50 -42.35
N PHE A 14 0.89 -0.53 -41.27
CA PHE A 14 2.32 -0.84 -41.31
C PHE A 14 2.55 -2.30 -41.74
N SER A 15 1.86 -3.27 -41.15
CA SER A 15 2.00 -4.68 -41.51
C SER A 15 1.63 -4.93 -42.97
N SER A 16 0.55 -4.31 -43.46
CA SER A 16 0.14 -4.40 -44.87
C SER A 16 1.19 -3.81 -45.82
N PHE A 17 1.81 -2.68 -45.46
CA PHE A 17 2.86 -2.06 -46.26
C PHE A 17 4.12 -2.94 -46.34
N PHE A 18 4.55 -3.53 -45.22
CA PHE A 18 5.74 -4.40 -45.20
C PHE A 18 5.52 -5.75 -45.89
N ILE A 19 4.31 -6.30 -45.86
CA ILE A 19 3.97 -7.50 -46.64
C ILE A 19 4.08 -7.20 -48.14
N ILE A 20 3.51 -6.08 -48.61
CA ILE A 20 3.54 -5.71 -50.03
C ILE A 20 4.97 -5.38 -50.48
N LEU A 21 5.67 -4.53 -49.73
CA LEU A 21 7.07 -4.18 -50.00
C LEU A 21 7.96 -5.43 -49.97
N GLY A 22 7.65 -6.33 -49.06
CA GLY A 22 8.30 -7.62 -48.88
C GLY A 22 8.18 -8.58 -50.05
N ILE A 23 6.97 -8.75 -50.57
CA ILE A 23 6.72 -9.55 -51.77
C ILE A 23 7.47 -8.94 -52.97
N THR A 24 7.50 -7.62 -53.09
CA THR A 24 8.21 -6.95 -54.20
C THR A 24 9.74 -7.10 -54.10
N LEU A 25 10.32 -7.04 -52.90
CA LEU A 25 11.76 -7.19 -52.69
C LEU A 25 12.22 -8.64 -52.74
N SER A 26 11.38 -9.60 -52.31
CA SER A 26 11.66 -11.05 -52.39
C SER A 26 11.88 -11.55 -53.82
N ILE A 27 11.30 -10.87 -54.81
CA ILE A 27 11.45 -11.22 -56.23
C ILE A 27 12.81 -10.72 -56.77
N ILE A 28 13.42 -9.71 -56.13
CA ILE A 28 14.61 -9.01 -56.62
C ILE A 28 15.87 -9.38 -55.82
N LEU A 29 15.74 -9.67 -54.52
CA LEU A 29 16.87 -9.86 -53.59
C LEU A 29 16.71 -11.19 -52.83
N ASN A 30 17.53 -12.17 -53.22
CA ASN A 30 18.22 -13.28 -52.49
C ASN A 30 17.82 -13.60 -51.00
N PRO A 31 18.16 -14.78 -50.43
CA PRO A 31 17.55 -15.38 -49.23
C PRO A 31 17.71 -14.62 -47.90
N PHE A 32 18.33 -13.45 -47.87
CA PHE A 32 18.35 -12.57 -46.71
C PHE A 32 16.96 -12.03 -46.34
N TYR A 33 16.03 -11.98 -47.28
CA TYR A 33 14.66 -11.52 -47.05
C TYR A 33 13.86 -12.43 -46.10
N SER A 34 14.07 -13.75 -46.15
CA SER A 34 13.36 -14.68 -45.25
C SER A 34 13.79 -14.52 -43.78
N ILE A 35 15.05 -14.15 -43.54
CA ILE A 35 15.56 -13.85 -42.20
C ILE A 35 14.92 -12.57 -41.66
N ILE A 36 14.85 -11.51 -42.48
CA ILE A 36 14.23 -10.24 -42.08
C ILE A 36 12.73 -10.42 -41.80
N SER A 37 12.02 -11.16 -42.67
CA SER A 37 10.60 -11.48 -42.48
C SER A 37 10.35 -12.31 -41.22
N GLY A 38 11.25 -13.23 -40.87
CA GLY A 38 11.17 -14.01 -39.63
C GLY A 38 11.34 -13.14 -38.39
N VAL A 39 12.33 -12.24 -38.40
CA VAL A 39 12.55 -11.27 -37.29
C VAL A 39 11.35 -10.34 -37.12
N PHE A 40 10.75 -9.90 -38.22
CA PHE A 40 9.56 -9.04 -38.17
C PHE A 40 8.36 -9.73 -37.52
N LEU A 41 8.07 -10.99 -37.89
CA LEU A 41 6.99 -11.77 -37.25
C LEU A 41 7.23 -11.98 -35.75
N VAL A 42 8.48 -12.18 -35.33
CA VAL A 42 8.82 -12.29 -33.90
C VAL A 42 8.55 -10.97 -33.18
N ILE A 43 8.88 -9.83 -33.79
CA ILE A 43 8.62 -8.50 -33.21
C ILE A 43 7.09 -8.27 -33.08
N GLU A 44 6.31 -8.58 -34.11
CA GLU A 44 4.84 -8.47 -34.04
C GLU A 44 4.26 -9.31 -32.89
N LEU A 45 4.71 -10.55 -32.74
CA LEU A 45 4.27 -11.42 -31.65
C LEU A 45 4.63 -10.85 -30.26
N ILE A 46 5.81 -10.24 -30.11
CA ILE A 46 6.22 -9.59 -28.85
C ILE A 46 5.33 -8.38 -28.55
N ILE A 47 5.04 -7.55 -29.55
CA ILE A 47 4.19 -6.38 -29.39
C ILE A 47 2.79 -6.82 -28.94
N GLU A 48 2.18 -7.79 -29.63
CA GLU A 48 0.82 -8.24 -29.35
C GLU A 48 0.69 -8.99 -28.03
N ARG A 49 1.64 -9.87 -27.70
CA ARG A 49 1.51 -10.74 -26.52
C ARG A 49 2.10 -10.17 -25.24
N ILE A 50 3.02 -9.20 -25.33
CA ILE A 50 3.75 -8.70 -24.16
C ILE A 50 3.51 -7.22 -23.96
N ILE A 51 3.72 -6.41 -25.00
CA ILE A 51 3.73 -4.94 -24.84
C ILE A 51 2.30 -4.40 -24.70
N ILE A 52 1.38 -4.78 -25.59
CA ILE A 52 0.00 -4.28 -25.55
C ILE A 52 -0.69 -4.62 -24.21
N PRO A 53 -0.67 -5.87 -23.70
CA PRO A 53 -1.33 -6.20 -22.43
C PRO A 53 -0.79 -5.39 -21.25
N LYS A 54 0.53 -5.15 -21.20
CA LYS A 54 1.16 -4.38 -20.13
C LYS A 54 0.78 -2.90 -20.17
N ILE A 55 0.61 -2.33 -21.37
CA ILE A 55 0.10 -0.96 -21.54
C ILE A 55 -1.37 -0.89 -21.08
N GLU A 56 -2.19 -1.88 -21.43
CA GLU A 56 -3.60 -1.93 -21.01
C GLU A 56 -3.74 -2.04 -19.49
N GLU A 57 -2.90 -2.85 -18.83
CA GLU A 57 -2.84 -2.96 -17.37
C GLU A 57 -2.49 -1.61 -16.71
N LEU A 58 -1.50 -0.89 -17.26
CA LEU A 58 -1.07 0.41 -16.75
C LEU A 58 -2.13 1.49 -16.95
N ASP A 59 -2.81 1.50 -18.10
CA ASP A 59 -3.89 2.46 -18.38
C ASP A 59 -5.12 2.18 -17.48
N SER A 60 -5.49 0.90 -17.29
CA SER A 60 -6.59 0.53 -16.39
C SER A 60 -6.33 0.99 -14.95
N LYS A 61 -5.10 0.78 -14.45
CA LYS A 61 -4.71 1.19 -13.10
C LYS A 61 -4.75 2.71 -12.92
N LYS A 62 -4.38 3.45 -13.97
CA LYS A 62 -4.42 4.92 -13.96
C LYS A 62 -5.84 5.46 -13.93
N ASP A 63 -6.76 4.83 -14.67
CA ASP A 63 -8.17 5.20 -14.68
C ASP A 63 -8.83 4.88 -13.33
N GLU A 64 -8.50 3.74 -12.71
CA GLU A 64 -8.92 3.39 -11.35
C GLU A 64 -8.43 4.41 -10.31
N ASP A 65 -7.17 4.82 -10.36
CA ASP A 65 -6.62 5.84 -9.47
C ASP A 65 -7.33 7.20 -9.62
N HIS A 66 -7.69 7.59 -10.86
CA HIS A 66 -8.45 8.82 -11.12
C HIS A 66 -9.89 8.76 -10.59
N ILE A 67 -10.56 7.61 -10.77
CA ILE A 67 -11.92 7.40 -10.27
C ILE A 67 -11.92 7.34 -8.74
N ALA A 68 -10.95 6.66 -8.14
CA ALA A 68 -10.78 6.57 -6.68
C ALA A 68 -10.60 7.95 -6.04
N LYS A 69 -9.94 8.89 -6.73
CA LYS A 69 -9.78 10.28 -6.28
C LYS A 69 -11.06 11.12 -6.34
N SER A 70 -12.10 10.64 -7.04
CA SER A 70 -13.38 11.35 -7.22
C SER A 70 -14.53 10.81 -6.37
N LEU A 71 -14.36 9.63 -5.75
CA LEU A 71 -15.35 9.07 -4.84
C LEU A 71 -15.41 9.90 -3.55
N PRO A 72 -16.60 10.14 -2.98
CA PRO A 72 -16.71 10.81 -1.70
C PRO A 72 -15.99 9.98 -0.63
N MET A 73 -15.12 10.61 0.16
CA MET A 73 -14.42 9.92 1.25
C MET A 73 -15.42 9.52 2.35
N THR A 74 -15.72 8.22 2.43
CA THR A 74 -16.60 7.65 3.46
C THR A 74 -15.80 7.01 4.59
N THR A 75 -16.47 6.71 5.71
CA THR A 75 -15.88 5.96 6.83
C THR A 75 -15.38 4.58 6.42
N ASP A 76 -16.06 3.92 5.48
CA ASP A 76 -15.68 2.60 4.98
C ASP A 76 -14.40 2.66 4.14
N ILE A 77 -14.29 3.69 3.29
CA ILE A 77 -13.05 3.94 2.52
C ILE A 77 -11.89 4.25 3.47
N ILE A 78 -12.09 5.12 4.46
CA ILE A 78 -11.07 5.43 5.48
C ILE A 78 -10.65 4.16 6.21
N THR A 79 -11.61 3.35 6.67
CA THR A 79 -11.34 2.06 7.33
C THR A 79 -10.51 1.16 6.44
N LYS A 80 -10.86 1.06 5.15
CA LYS A 80 -10.11 0.25 4.19
C LYS A 80 -8.70 0.75 3.96
N ILE A 81 -8.50 2.07 3.90
CA ILE A 81 -7.17 2.69 3.81
C ILE A 81 -6.34 2.32 5.04
N LEU A 82 -6.88 2.46 6.26
CA LEU A 82 -6.17 2.14 7.49
C LEU A 82 -5.86 0.65 7.63
N GLU A 83 -6.70 -0.22 7.08
CA GLU A 83 -6.52 -1.68 7.09
C GLU A 83 -5.47 -2.18 6.07
N THR A 84 -5.33 -1.50 4.94
CA THR A 84 -4.54 -2.03 3.80
C THR A 84 -3.36 -1.18 3.35
N SER A 85 -3.33 0.12 3.69
CA SER A 85 -2.26 1.00 3.24
C SER A 85 -0.92 0.64 3.86
N HIS A 86 0.14 0.77 3.07
CA HIS A 86 1.50 0.55 3.52
C HIS A 86 1.95 1.72 4.42
N PRO A 87 2.72 1.49 5.50
CA PRO A 87 3.23 2.55 6.37
C PRO A 87 3.99 3.68 5.66
N ASN A 88 4.61 3.40 4.51
CA ASN A 88 5.34 4.40 3.70
C ASN A 88 4.43 5.40 2.95
N LYS A 89 3.12 5.15 2.94
CA LYS A 89 2.11 6.10 2.45
C LYS A 89 1.72 7.10 3.52
N TRP A 90 2.31 7.01 4.70
CA TRP A 90 2.09 7.93 5.80
C TRP A 90 3.36 8.69 6.11
N THR A 91 3.20 9.86 6.70
CA THR A 91 4.32 10.66 7.21
C THR A 91 3.94 11.19 8.57
N TYR A 92 4.84 11.04 9.53
CA TYR A 92 4.66 11.50 10.89
C TYR A 92 5.40 12.83 11.10
N SER A 93 4.74 13.76 11.78
CA SER A 93 5.33 15.01 12.24
C SER A 93 5.44 14.99 13.76
N ASP A 94 6.64 14.70 14.27
CA ASP A 94 6.95 14.66 15.70
C ASP A 94 6.54 15.95 16.41
N SER A 95 6.78 17.11 15.77
CA SER A 95 6.45 18.42 16.35
C SER A 95 4.95 18.65 16.57
N GLN A 96 4.10 17.90 15.86
CA GLN A 96 2.64 18.04 15.91
C GLN A 96 1.95 16.78 16.45
N GLY A 97 2.64 15.64 16.57
CA GLY A 97 2.03 14.35 16.90
C GLY A 97 1.02 13.87 15.85
N VAL A 98 1.20 14.24 14.57
CA VAL A 98 0.24 13.97 13.50
C VAL A 98 0.85 13.07 12.42
N TYR A 99 0.12 12.03 12.06
CA TYR A 99 0.37 11.24 10.85
C TYR A 99 -0.54 11.75 9.73
N THR A 100 0.02 11.97 8.56
CA THR A 100 -0.69 12.43 7.36
C THR A 100 -0.60 11.37 6.28
N TYR A 101 -1.73 11.08 5.63
CA TYR A 101 -1.78 10.17 4.49
C TYR A 101 -1.31 10.91 3.22
N ASN A 102 -0.26 10.42 2.58
CA ASN A 102 0.42 11.11 1.48
C ASN A 102 -0.42 11.21 0.19
N ILE A 103 -1.42 10.33 0.03
CA ILE A 103 -2.31 10.34 -1.15
C ILE A 103 -3.46 11.33 -0.97
N ASP A 104 -3.98 11.46 0.26
CA ASP A 104 -4.99 12.45 0.64
C ASP A 104 -4.65 13.03 2.01
N VAL A 105 -4.07 14.23 2.01
CA VAL A 105 -3.54 14.91 3.21
C VAL A 105 -4.63 15.35 4.18
N ASP A 106 -5.91 15.33 3.77
CA ASP A 106 -7.04 15.59 4.65
C ASP A 106 -7.25 14.44 5.65
N LEU A 107 -6.79 13.23 5.34
CA LEU A 107 -6.83 12.09 6.26
C LEU A 107 -5.64 12.13 7.20
N THR A 108 -5.91 12.32 8.50
CA THR A 108 -4.88 12.40 9.53
C THR A 108 -5.17 11.48 10.71
N ILE A 109 -4.10 11.01 11.34
CA ILE A 109 -4.13 10.28 12.60
C ILE A 109 -3.42 11.11 13.65
N ARG A 110 -3.99 11.25 14.84
CA ARG A 110 -3.43 12.07 15.91
C ARG A 110 -3.38 11.26 17.19
N ILE A 111 -2.22 11.23 17.84
CA ILE A 111 -2.09 10.62 19.17
C ILE A 111 -2.59 11.65 20.18
N LYS A 112 -3.56 11.26 21.00
CA LYS A 112 -4.04 12.10 22.10
C LYS A 112 -3.02 12.02 23.23
N GLU A 113 -2.22 13.07 23.37
CA GLU A 113 -1.41 13.26 24.57
C GLU A 113 -2.29 13.80 25.71
N ASP A 114 -2.08 13.30 26.93
CA ASP A 114 -2.59 13.98 28.11
C ASP A 114 -1.94 15.38 28.20
N VAL A 115 -2.67 16.36 28.73
CA VAL A 115 -2.24 17.77 28.89
C VAL A 115 -0.95 17.88 29.72
N ARG A 116 -0.61 16.83 30.48
CA ARG A 116 0.60 16.73 31.30
C ARG A 116 1.70 15.85 30.69
N GLY A 117 1.50 15.32 29.49
CA GLY A 117 2.42 14.37 28.85
C GLY A 117 2.51 13.00 29.54
N ASN A 118 1.61 12.72 30.48
CA ASN A 118 1.62 11.47 31.25
C ASN A 118 0.64 10.48 30.63
N TRP A 119 1.17 9.37 30.12
CA TRP A 119 0.34 8.31 29.56
C TRP A 119 -0.07 7.35 30.69
N GLU A 120 -1.31 6.87 30.66
CA GLU A 120 -1.79 5.93 31.68
C GLU A 120 -1.02 4.62 31.57
N GLU A 121 -0.55 4.07 32.69
CA GLU A 121 0.15 2.79 32.71
C GLU A 121 -0.77 1.66 32.23
N PHE A 122 -0.23 0.74 31.42
CA PHE A 122 -0.95 -0.43 30.93
C PHE A 122 -0.27 -1.71 31.44
N LYS A 123 -1.05 -2.62 32.03
CA LYS A 123 -0.56 -3.85 32.66
C LYS A 123 -1.35 -5.06 32.18
N GLU A 124 -0.72 -5.90 31.36
CA GLU A 124 -1.23 -7.20 30.96
C GLU A 124 -0.09 -8.20 30.76
N ASP A 125 -0.39 -9.49 30.87
CA ASP A 125 0.62 -10.57 30.86
C ASP A 125 1.40 -10.69 29.54
N TRP A 126 0.85 -10.20 28.42
CA TRP A 126 1.58 -10.20 27.15
C TRP A 126 2.64 -9.09 27.10
N VAL A 127 2.49 -8.02 27.88
CA VAL A 127 3.44 -6.89 27.93
C VAL A 127 4.72 -7.27 28.65
N ILE A 128 4.62 -8.06 29.72
CA ILE A 128 5.80 -8.47 30.51
C ILE A 128 6.77 -9.38 29.73
N LYS A 129 6.40 -9.79 28.51
CA LYS A 129 7.25 -10.58 27.60
C LYS A 129 8.24 -9.71 26.83
N PHE A 130 8.09 -8.38 26.84
CA PHE A 130 9.07 -7.47 26.25
C PHE A 130 10.29 -7.27 27.17
N PRO A 131 11.47 -6.94 26.62
CA PRO A 131 12.66 -6.67 27.43
C PRO A 131 12.47 -5.52 28.41
N ASP A 132 11.75 -4.46 28.00
CA ASP A 132 11.23 -3.45 28.92
C ASP A 132 9.73 -3.68 29.13
N PRO A 133 9.30 -4.06 30.35
CA PRO A 133 7.90 -4.39 30.65
C PRO A 133 7.02 -3.15 30.84
N LYS A 134 7.57 -1.92 30.76
CA LYS A 134 6.77 -0.70 30.85
C LYS A 134 5.91 -0.55 29.60
N ALA A 135 4.63 -0.34 29.84
CA ALA A 135 3.69 0.01 28.79
C ALA A 135 2.74 1.12 29.22
N SER A 136 2.23 1.83 28.22
CA SER A 136 1.30 2.92 28.43
C SER A 136 0.18 2.91 27.40
N LYS A 137 -1.03 3.24 27.82
CA LYS A 137 -2.18 3.41 26.95
C LYS A 137 -2.03 4.65 26.10
N ILE A 138 -2.41 4.54 24.84
CA ILE A 138 -2.58 5.68 23.94
C ILE A 138 -3.92 5.64 23.25
N ILE A 139 -4.48 6.82 23.02
CA ILE A 139 -5.69 6.97 22.22
C ILE A 139 -5.30 7.58 20.87
N VAL A 140 -5.61 6.84 19.82
CA VAL A 140 -5.33 7.19 18.43
C VAL A 140 -6.60 7.70 17.80
N ASN A 141 -6.63 8.98 17.43
CA ASN A 141 -7.80 9.62 16.84
C ASN A 141 -7.65 9.72 15.32
N ILE A 142 -8.66 9.25 14.60
CA ILE A 142 -8.77 9.36 13.15
C ILE A 142 -9.59 10.60 12.80
N TYR A 143 -9.05 11.44 11.93
CA TYR A 143 -9.69 12.64 11.42
C TYR A 143 -9.73 12.63 9.90
N TYR A 144 -10.84 13.10 9.33
CA TYR A 144 -10.89 13.50 7.94
C TYR A 144 -11.24 14.99 7.86
N ARG A 145 -10.35 15.79 7.28
CA ARG A 145 -10.36 17.25 7.39
C ARG A 145 -10.38 17.67 8.86
N SER A 146 -11.42 18.38 9.26
CA SER A 146 -11.64 18.82 10.64
C SER A 146 -12.61 17.92 11.43
N SER A 147 -13.15 16.87 10.79
CA SER A 147 -14.14 15.99 11.42
C SER A 147 -13.45 14.82 12.12
N PHE A 148 -13.75 14.66 13.41
CA PHE A 148 -13.42 13.44 14.14
C PHE A 148 -14.24 12.28 13.57
N ILE A 149 -13.55 11.17 13.28
CA ILE A 149 -14.18 9.97 12.73
C ILE A 149 -14.36 8.92 13.82
N LYS A 150 -13.26 8.51 14.46
CA LYS A 150 -13.23 7.46 15.47
C LYS A 150 -11.92 7.48 16.24
N ASP A 151 -11.92 6.96 17.45
CA ASP A 151 -10.73 6.70 18.25
C ASP A 151 -10.50 5.20 18.46
N TYR A 152 -9.23 4.86 18.70
CA TYR A 152 -8.80 3.49 18.96
C TYR A 152 -7.78 3.49 20.11
N LEU A 153 -7.94 2.54 21.02
CA LEU A 153 -6.95 2.28 22.06
C LEU A 153 -5.79 1.49 21.46
N PHE A 154 -4.57 1.96 21.72
CA PHE A 154 -3.33 1.26 21.46
C PHE A 154 -2.46 1.26 22.72
N VAL A 155 -1.39 0.48 22.69
CA VAL A 155 -0.45 0.36 23.80
C VAL A 155 0.95 0.63 23.27
N LEU A 156 1.62 1.61 23.87
CA LEU A 156 3.05 1.85 23.67
C LEU A 156 3.82 0.90 24.58
N VAL A 157 4.67 0.06 23.99
CA VAL A 157 5.37 -1.04 24.69
C VAL A 157 6.88 -0.98 24.48
N ASP A 158 7.58 -1.88 25.17
CA ASP A 158 9.02 -2.09 25.03
C ASP A 158 9.82 -0.81 25.27
N GLY A 159 9.48 -0.05 26.33
CA GLY A 159 10.16 1.19 26.67
C GLY A 159 9.90 2.33 25.70
N GLY A 160 8.77 2.28 24.98
CA GLY A 160 8.37 3.36 24.08
C GLY A 160 8.68 3.13 22.61
N ARG A 161 9.03 1.90 22.22
CA ARG A 161 9.53 1.59 20.88
C ARG A 161 8.47 1.18 19.88
N TYR A 162 7.39 0.55 20.33
CA TYR A 162 6.36 0.02 19.44
C TYR A 162 4.98 0.34 19.95
N ILE A 163 4.06 0.59 19.01
CA ILE A 163 2.65 0.88 19.25
C ILE A 163 1.84 -0.31 18.76
N ILE A 164 1.28 -1.09 19.70
CA ILE A 164 0.58 -2.34 19.40
C ILE A 164 -0.87 -2.23 19.85
N ALA A 165 -1.79 -2.73 19.02
CA ALA A 165 -3.20 -2.81 19.41
C ALA A 165 -3.36 -3.83 20.55
N PRO A 166 -4.09 -3.50 21.63
CA PRO A 166 -4.42 -4.49 22.64
C PRO A 166 -5.30 -5.58 22.01
N PRO A 167 -5.09 -6.85 22.38
CA PRO A 167 -6.00 -7.93 22.01
C PRO A 167 -7.40 -7.72 22.58
N ASN A 168 -8.38 -8.46 22.04
CA ASN A 168 -9.78 -8.35 22.48
C ASN A 168 -9.96 -8.63 23.99
N THR A 169 -9.20 -9.59 24.53
CA THR A 169 -9.19 -9.89 25.97
C THR A 169 -7.78 -10.33 26.41
N PRO A 170 -7.47 -10.26 27.72
CA PRO A 170 -6.19 -10.75 28.24
C PRO A 170 -5.91 -12.24 27.96
N THR A 171 -6.96 -13.03 27.72
CA THR A 171 -6.86 -14.48 27.46
C THR A 171 -6.90 -14.84 25.97
N ASP A 172 -7.50 -13.98 25.14
CA ASP A 172 -7.55 -14.14 23.69
C ASP A 172 -6.65 -13.10 23.03
N LEU A 173 -5.40 -13.49 22.81
CA LEU A 173 -4.34 -12.64 22.26
C LEU A 173 -4.46 -12.45 20.74
N ARG A 174 -5.68 -12.34 20.21
CA ARG A 174 -5.96 -12.08 18.80
C ARG A 174 -6.27 -10.63 18.53
N ILE A 175 -5.77 -10.14 17.41
CA ILE A 175 -6.08 -8.80 16.86
C ILE A 175 -6.58 -8.93 15.42
N THR A 176 -7.42 -8.00 14.98
CA THR A 176 -7.93 -7.96 13.60
C THR A 176 -6.88 -7.47 12.61
N ARG A 177 -7.12 -7.70 11.32
CA ARG A 177 -6.29 -7.15 10.25
C ARG A 177 -6.17 -5.63 10.30
N PHE A 178 -7.28 -4.96 10.62
CA PHE A 178 -7.30 -3.51 10.81
C PHE A 178 -6.39 -3.06 11.95
N GLN A 179 -6.51 -3.69 13.13
CA GLN A 179 -5.70 -3.38 14.30
C GLN A 179 -4.21 -3.62 14.04
N TYR A 180 -3.89 -4.73 13.37
CA TYR A 180 -2.54 -5.06 12.94
C TYR A 180 -1.96 -3.96 12.04
N ASN A 181 -2.66 -3.58 10.96
CA ASN A 181 -2.12 -2.64 9.99
C ASN A 181 -2.04 -1.21 10.54
N LEU A 182 -3.02 -0.77 11.33
CA LEU A 182 -2.97 0.53 11.99
C LEU A 182 -1.80 0.61 12.97
N GLY A 183 -1.55 -0.44 13.78
CA GLY A 183 -0.38 -0.49 14.66
C GLY A 183 0.95 -0.45 13.89
N ARG A 184 1.02 -1.06 12.71
CA ARG A 184 2.17 -0.94 11.79
C ARG A 184 2.39 0.48 11.29
N ILE A 185 1.32 1.14 10.83
CA ILE A 185 1.39 2.54 10.38
C ILE A 185 1.95 3.43 11.49
N LEU A 186 1.43 3.25 12.71
CA LEU A 186 1.83 4.02 13.88
C LEU A 186 3.30 3.74 14.25
N SER A 187 3.68 2.48 14.40
CA SER A 187 5.02 2.09 14.86
C SER A 187 6.14 2.45 13.89
N CYS A 188 5.97 2.16 12.59
CA CYS A 188 7.03 2.38 11.59
C CYS A 188 7.33 3.86 11.31
N ASN A 189 6.43 4.77 11.72
CA ASN A 189 6.63 6.21 11.52
C ASN A 189 6.83 6.97 12.85
N TYR A 190 6.63 6.35 14.02
CA TYR A 190 6.69 7.02 15.33
C TYR A 190 8.11 7.35 15.80
N LEU A 191 9.08 6.50 15.48
CA LEU A 191 10.49 6.73 15.80
C LEU A 191 11.24 6.87 14.48
N PHE A 192 12.21 7.77 14.40
CA PHE A 192 13.08 8.01 13.23
C PHE A 192 13.77 6.75 12.65
N TYR A 193 13.59 5.58 13.27
CA TYR A 193 13.69 4.30 12.61
C TYR A 193 12.59 4.17 11.57
N ARG A 194 12.88 4.62 10.34
CA ARG A 194 12.25 4.05 9.15
C ARG A 194 12.58 2.57 9.13
N ASP A 195 11.79 1.78 9.83
CA ASP A 195 11.78 0.35 9.61
C ASP A 195 11.03 0.10 8.30
N ASP A 196 11.77 0.23 7.21
CA ASP A 196 11.32 -0.19 5.88
C ASP A 196 10.98 -1.69 5.88
N ASN A 197 11.49 -2.43 6.87
CA ASN A 197 11.47 -3.87 6.97
C ASN A 197 10.56 -4.31 8.12
N LEU A 198 9.25 -4.16 7.91
CA LEU A 198 8.07 -4.58 8.70
C LEU A 198 8.21 -5.85 9.59
N ALA A 199 9.22 -6.67 9.34
CA ALA A 199 9.65 -7.82 10.12
C ALA A 199 9.88 -7.53 11.62
N GLU A 200 10.36 -6.33 12.02
CA GLU A 200 10.53 -6.05 13.46
C GLU A 200 9.19 -5.95 14.17
N TYR A 201 8.21 -5.27 13.57
CA TYR A 201 6.87 -5.18 14.14
C TYR A 201 6.24 -6.57 14.32
N ASP A 202 6.34 -7.43 13.30
CA ASP A 202 5.85 -8.81 13.38
C ASP A 202 6.58 -9.63 14.45
N TYR A 203 7.89 -9.40 14.61
CA TYR A 203 8.67 -10.03 15.68
C TYR A 203 8.14 -9.62 17.06
N LYS A 204 7.78 -8.35 17.26
CA LYS A 204 7.22 -7.85 18.53
C LYS A 204 5.85 -8.45 18.85
N LEU A 205 5.00 -8.63 17.84
CA LEU A 205 3.74 -9.37 18.02
C LEU A 205 3.99 -10.82 18.44
N ARG A 206 4.90 -11.52 17.77
CA ARG A 206 5.29 -12.90 18.13
C ARG A 206 5.85 -12.98 19.53
N GLN A 207 6.67 -12.01 19.94
CA GLN A 207 7.24 -11.92 21.28
C GLN A 207 6.14 -11.78 22.35
N ALA A 208 5.12 -10.96 22.11
CA ALA A 208 3.94 -10.85 22.97
C ALA A 208 3.05 -12.11 22.94
N GLY A 209 3.18 -12.95 21.91
CA GLY A 209 2.27 -14.07 21.64
C GLY A 209 0.95 -13.63 21.03
N ILE A 210 0.92 -12.46 20.39
CA ILE A 210 -0.26 -11.92 19.70
C ILE A 210 -0.36 -12.54 18.30
N ILE A 211 -1.57 -12.94 17.93
CA ILE A 211 -1.90 -13.58 16.66
C ILE A 211 -2.82 -12.65 15.86
N ILE A 212 -2.58 -12.56 14.56
CA ILE A 212 -3.46 -11.82 13.64
C ILE A 212 -4.56 -12.78 13.20
N ASP A 213 -5.82 -12.42 13.44
CA ASP A 213 -6.96 -13.14 12.92
C ASP A 213 -7.46 -12.45 11.64
N GLU A 214 -7.37 -13.16 10.53
CA GLU A 214 -7.79 -12.68 9.22
C GLU A 214 -9.32 -12.81 9.02
N ASN A 215 -10.05 -13.44 9.96
CA ASN A 215 -11.48 -13.70 9.85
C ASN A 215 -12.35 -12.88 10.83
N LEU A 216 -11.76 -11.96 11.60
CA LEU A 216 -12.45 -11.07 12.55
C LEU A 216 -12.73 -9.67 11.99
#